data_AF-A0A7Y2M422-F1
#
_entry.id   AF-A0A7Y2M422-F1
#
_cell.length_a   1.000
_cell.length_b   1.000
_cell.length_c   1.000
_cell.angle_alpha   90.00
_cell.angle_beta   90.00
_cell.angle_gamma   90.00
#
_symmetry.space_group_name_H-M   'P 1'
#
loop_
_entity.id
_entity.type
_entity.pdbx_description
1 polymer ?
#
loop_
_entity_poly.entity_id
_entity_poly.type
_entity_poly.pdbx_seq_one_letter_code
_entity_poly.pdbx_strand_id
1 'polypeptide(L)'
;MDTPLVSVLVIGCLAAGLLAGWFAGSARAAARALRDRTELQARLAASEASRHGLHAQLEQQQLLYRELTTQARADQAAREERERREQSVLRALAPVSETLQSMQHKVDALERDRQSQFGALTEQLRRAQESDEALRATTESLAGALRSGSTRGVWGETQLRRVVEAAGLTRYVDFDTQSSISTDAGAGRPDMIVRLPGDKALAIDAKVPLDAYLEASTIPITAQGAEGARRTALLEKHVKAVRAHVDALAKKTYWAGLSSSPEFVVCFVPSESLLAAALEEDPSLLDYAFGRRVALASPVNLWAVLKTVAYTWTQQDVSKEARTLFELGNQLYERLGGLASHAEELRRAIERTVEGYNRFVGSLESRVLVSARRFPGIDETKLDALASPAPIEKAPRALTAPELIDGATQSALETEERLVTADVGDLRARLATDDL
;
A
#
# COMPACT_ATOMS: atom_id res chain seq x y z
N MET A 1 -4.90 133.20 88.82
CA MET A 1 -4.87 132.11 87.82
C MET A 1 -5.89 131.09 88.26
N ASP A 2 -7.04 131.02 87.57
CA ASP A 2 -7.85 129.79 87.53
C ASP A 2 -7.90 129.39 86.06
N THR A 3 -6.82 128.75 85.63
CA THR A 3 -6.63 128.18 84.30
C THR A 3 -7.44 126.91 83.99
N PRO A 4 -8.24 126.24 84.88
CA PRO A 4 -8.83 124.95 84.51
C PRO A 4 -10.11 125.03 83.65
N LEU A 5 -10.83 126.16 83.60
CA LEU A 5 -12.18 126.20 83.01
C LEU A 5 -12.19 126.33 81.47
N VAL A 6 -11.28 127.12 80.91
CA VAL A 6 -11.11 127.24 79.44
C VAL A 6 -10.62 125.92 78.83
N SER A 7 -9.83 125.16 79.59
CA SER A 7 -9.35 123.83 79.20
C SER A 7 -10.52 122.88 78.89
N VAL A 8 -11.59 122.90 79.68
CA VAL A 8 -12.73 121.98 79.56
C VAL A 8 -13.54 122.20 78.28
N LEU A 9 -13.79 123.45 77.89
CA LEU A 9 -14.63 123.76 76.73
C LEU A 9 -13.93 123.42 75.41
N VAL A 10 -12.62 123.68 75.33
CA VAL A 10 -11.79 123.27 74.20
C VAL A 10 -11.76 121.75 74.08
N ILE A 11 -11.64 121.03 75.20
CA ILE A 11 -11.73 119.56 75.22
C ILE A 11 -13.10 119.08 74.71
N GLY A 12 -14.20 119.75 75.10
CA GLY A 12 -15.55 119.39 74.67
C GLY A 12 -15.80 119.56 73.17
N CYS A 13 -15.38 120.67 72.57
CA CYS A 13 -15.50 120.89 71.13
C CYS A 13 -14.61 119.93 70.32
N LEU A 14 -13.40 119.66 70.81
CA LEU A 14 -12.52 118.63 70.22
C LEU A 14 -13.19 117.25 70.28
N ALA A 15 -13.83 116.89 71.40
CA ALA A 15 -14.56 115.64 71.53
C ALA A 15 -15.74 115.52 70.54
N ALA A 16 -16.53 116.59 70.37
CA ALA A 16 -17.65 116.60 69.42
C ALA A 16 -17.19 116.50 67.95
N GLY A 17 -16.12 117.22 67.59
CA GLY A 17 -15.50 117.11 66.26
C GLY A 17 -14.95 115.71 65.99
N LEU A 18 -14.32 115.10 67.01
CA LEU A 18 -13.86 113.72 66.94
C LEU A 18 -15.03 112.73 66.76
N LEU A 19 -16.15 112.91 67.45
CA LEU A 19 -17.34 112.05 67.32
C LEU A 19 -18.00 112.17 65.96
N ALA A 20 -18.20 113.38 65.44
CA ALA A 20 -18.80 113.58 64.13
C ALA A 20 -17.89 113.06 63.00
N GLY A 21 -16.58 113.30 63.12
CA GLY A 21 -15.57 112.74 62.22
C GLY A 21 -15.55 111.21 62.28
N TRP A 22 -15.69 110.62 63.47
CA TRP A 22 -15.79 109.18 63.67
C TRP A 22 -17.07 108.60 63.07
N PHE A 23 -18.23 109.26 63.22
CA PHE A 23 -19.49 108.79 62.66
C PHE A 23 -19.54 108.91 61.12
N ALA A 24 -19.12 110.04 60.56
CA ALA A 24 -19.02 110.19 59.10
C ALA A 24 -17.95 109.27 58.50
N GLY A 25 -16.84 109.07 59.22
CA GLY A 25 -15.80 108.10 58.87
C GLY A 25 -16.32 106.67 58.88
N SER A 26 -17.07 106.27 59.92
CA SER A 26 -17.66 104.93 60.04
C SER A 26 -18.78 104.67 59.04
N ALA A 27 -19.66 105.65 58.75
CA ALA A 27 -20.70 105.52 57.73
C ALA A 27 -20.11 105.37 56.32
N ARG A 28 -19.07 106.17 55.99
CA ARG A 28 -18.35 106.02 54.72
C ARG A 28 -17.55 104.72 54.67
N ALA A 29 -16.95 104.28 55.78
CA ALA A 29 -16.28 102.99 55.88
C ALA A 29 -17.26 101.82 55.68
N ALA A 30 -18.47 101.89 56.24
CA ALA A 30 -19.51 100.89 56.06
C ALA A 30 -20.03 100.85 54.60
N ALA A 31 -20.25 102.00 53.98
CA ALA A 31 -20.67 102.07 52.57
C ALA A 31 -19.59 101.53 51.61
N ARG A 32 -18.30 101.81 51.88
CA ARG A 32 -17.19 101.20 51.14
C ARG A 32 -17.14 99.69 51.37
N ALA A 33 -17.23 99.24 52.62
CA ALA A 33 -17.22 97.82 52.96
C ALA A 33 -18.37 97.04 52.30
N LEU A 34 -19.56 97.64 52.16
CA LEU A 34 -20.68 97.00 51.45
C LEU A 34 -20.41 96.88 49.94
N ARG A 35 -19.87 97.94 49.31
CA ARG A 35 -19.48 97.91 47.89
C ARG A 35 -18.40 96.89 47.63
N ASP A 36 -17.37 96.87 48.46
CA ASP A 36 -16.28 95.90 48.38
C ASP A 36 -16.81 94.47 48.55
N ARG A 37 -17.75 94.24 49.48
CA ARG A 37 -18.42 92.94 49.64
C ARG A 37 -19.24 92.54 48.41
N THR A 38 -20.03 93.45 47.84
CA THR A 38 -20.81 93.15 46.63
C THR A 38 -19.91 92.87 45.43
N GLU A 39 -18.80 93.60 45.29
CA GLU A 39 -17.83 93.36 44.23
C GLU A 39 -17.12 92.02 44.43
N LEU A 40 -16.71 91.69 45.66
CA LEU A 40 -16.13 90.38 45.99
C LEU A 40 -17.12 89.24 45.73
N GLN A 41 -18.39 89.40 46.11
CA GLN A 41 -19.44 88.41 45.83
C GLN A 41 -19.68 88.24 44.33
N ALA A 42 -19.70 89.33 43.57
CA ALA A 42 -19.83 89.27 42.12
C ALA A 42 -18.63 88.57 41.47
N ARG A 43 -17.40 88.84 41.94
CA ARG A 43 -16.17 88.16 41.48
C ARG A 43 -16.16 86.68 41.84
N LEU A 44 -16.63 86.31 43.03
CA LEU A 44 -16.76 84.91 43.45
C LEU A 44 -17.79 84.17 42.60
N ALA A 45 -18.98 84.73 42.40
CA ALA A 45 -20.01 84.14 41.55
C ALA A 45 -19.54 83.99 40.09
N ALA A 46 -18.82 84.98 39.55
CA ALA A 46 -18.23 84.88 38.21
C ALA A 46 -17.14 83.80 38.12
N SER A 47 -16.31 83.66 39.16
CA SER A 47 -15.29 82.61 39.25
C SER A 47 -15.92 81.22 39.34
N GLU A 48 -16.94 81.04 40.18
CA GLU A 48 -17.68 79.79 40.34
C GLU A 48 -18.38 79.39 39.03
N ALA A 49 -19.06 80.33 38.37
CA ALA A 49 -19.66 80.09 37.05
C ALA A 49 -18.61 79.68 36.01
N SER A 50 -17.45 80.33 36.00
CA SER A 50 -16.33 79.96 35.11
C SER A 50 -15.83 78.54 35.41
N ARG A 51 -15.63 78.20 36.69
CA ARG A 51 -15.22 76.85 37.11
C ARG A 51 -16.24 75.80 36.70
N HIS A 52 -17.53 76.05 36.90
CA HIS A 52 -18.59 75.13 36.47
C HIS A 52 -18.62 74.96 34.96
N GLY A 53 -18.46 76.04 34.19
CA GLY A 53 -18.34 75.97 32.73
C GLY A 53 -17.15 75.12 32.27
N LEU A 54 -15.98 75.32 32.89
CA LEU A 54 -14.77 74.53 32.63
C LEU A 54 -14.96 73.04 33.00
N HIS A 55 -15.58 72.75 34.14
CA HIS A 55 -15.87 71.37 34.54
C HIS A 55 -16.83 70.68 33.57
N ALA A 56 -17.90 71.35 33.14
CA ALA A 56 -18.82 70.82 32.15
C ALA A 56 -18.12 70.54 30.80
N GLN A 57 -17.22 71.43 30.36
CA GLN A 57 -16.42 71.21 29.15
C GLN A 57 -15.47 70.01 29.29
N LEU A 58 -14.82 69.84 30.45
CA LEU A 58 -13.96 68.69 30.70
C LEU A 58 -14.74 67.37 30.73
N GLU A 59 -15.92 67.35 31.33
CA GLU A 59 -16.79 66.17 31.32
C GLU A 59 -17.23 65.81 29.91
N GLN A 60 -17.64 66.81 29.10
CA GLN A 60 -17.98 66.59 27.70
C GLN A 60 -16.79 66.05 26.89
N GLN A 61 -15.60 66.61 27.09
CA GLN A 61 -14.35 66.12 26.47
C GLN A 61 -14.04 64.67 26.86
N GLN A 62 -14.20 64.33 28.14
CA GLN A 62 -13.96 62.96 28.63
C GLN A 62 -14.96 61.95 28.04
N LEU A 63 -16.22 62.32 27.89
CA LEU A 63 -17.22 61.47 27.24
C LEU A 63 -16.87 61.21 25.77
N LEU A 64 -16.52 62.25 25.02
CA LEU A 64 -16.09 62.12 23.63
C LEU A 64 -14.84 61.23 23.51
N TYR A 65 -13.87 61.40 24.40
CA TYR A 65 -12.65 60.58 24.40
C TYR A 65 -12.94 59.09 24.71
N ARG A 66 -13.85 58.82 25.65
CA ARG A 66 -14.32 57.45 25.95
C ARG A 66 -15.04 56.82 24.76
N GLU A 67 -15.88 57.58 24.08
CA GLU A 67 -16.59 57.10 22.88
C GLU A 67 -15.59 56.76 21.76
N LEU A 68 -14.64 57.67 21.46
CA LEU A 68 -13.63 57.42 20.43
C LEU A 68 -12.75 56.20 20.75
N THR A 69 -12.34 56.04 22.00
CA THR A 69 -11.51 54.90 22.41
C THR A 69 -12.27 53.58 22.39
N THR A 70 -13.57 53.57 22.71
CA THR A 70 -14.40 52.37 22.62
C THR A 70 -14.67 51.98 21.16
N GLN A 71 -14.96 52.96 20.29
CA GLN A 71 -15.11 52.71 18.85
C GLN A 71 -13.80 52.19 18.23
N ALA A 72 -12.66 52.81 18.53
CA ALA A 72 -11.37 52.36 18.01
C ALA A 72 -11.03 50.92 18.43
N ARG A 73 -11.34 50.54 19.68
CA ARG A 73 -11.18 49.16 20.17
C ARG A 73 -12.11 48.18 19.48
N ALA A 74 -13.36 48.57 19.25
CA ALA A 74 -14.33 47.74 18.54
C ALA A 74 -13.90 47.50 17.09
N ASP A 75 -13.44 48.54 16.40
CA ASP A 75 -12.91 48.44 15.04
C ASP A 75 -11.66 47.56 14.97
N GLN A 76 -10.74 47.71 15.92
CA GLN A 76 -9.55 46.87 15.99
C GLN A 76 -9.92 45.39 16.23
N ALA A 77 -10.82 45.11 17.19
CA ALA A 77 -11.29 43.76 17.45
C ALA A 77 -11.97 43.13 16.22
N ALA A 78 -12.78 43.91 15.49
CA ALA A 78 -13.43 43.46 14.26
C ALA A 78 -12.41 43.16 13.14
N ARG A 79 -11.34 43.94 13.02
CA ARG A 79 -10.24 43.69 12.07
C ARG A 79 -9.47 42.43 12.43
N GLU A 80 -9.08 42.28 13.69
CA GLU A 80 -8.37 41.08 14.18
C GLU A 80 -9.22 39.82 13.99
N GLU A 81 -10.54 39.89 14.19
CA GLU A 81 -11.44 38.77 13.94
C GLU A 81 -11.52 38.41 12.45
N ARG A 82 -11.58 39.40 11.55
CA ARG A 82 -11.54 39.17 10.09
C ARG A 82 -10.24 38.51 9.67
N GLU A 83 -9.10 39.02 10.14
CA GLU A 83 -7.78 38.44 9.85
C GLU A 83 -7.67 37.00 10.35
N ARG A 84 -8.18 36.70 11.56
CA ARG A 84 -8.21 35.32 12.09
C ARG A 84 -9.10 34.40 11.26
N ARG A 85 -10.26 34.88 10.80
CA ARG A 85 -11.15 34.10 9.91
C ARG A 85 -10.47 33.84 8.57
N GLU A 86 -9.83 34.83 7.97
CA GLU A 86 -9.09 34.68 6.71
C GLU A 86 -7.92 33.69 6.86
N GLN A 87 -7.12 33.79 7.93
CA GLN A 87 -6.03 32.86 8.21
C GLN A 87 -6.54 31.43 8.48
N SER A 88 -7.68 31.27 9.17
CA SER A 88 -8.30 29.97 9.41
C SER A 88 -8.76 29.33 8.10
N VAL A 89 -9.38 30.12 7.21
CA VAL A 89 -9.78 29.66 5.87
C VAL A 89 -8.57 29.24 5.04
N LEU A 90 -7.50 30.05 5.03
CA LEU A 90 -6.25 29.70 4.34
C LEU A 90 -5.61 28.42 4.90
N ARG A 91 -5.63 28.24 6.22
CA ARG A 91 -5.11 27.02 6.87
C ARG A 91 -5.97 25.79 6.59
N ALA A 92 -7.29 25.95 6.48
CA ALA A 92 -8.21 24.87 6.12
C ALA A 92 -8.09 24.48 4.63
N LEU A 93 -7.71 25.42 3.75
CA LEU A 93 -7.51 25.19 2.32
C LEU A 93 -6.11 24.69 1.95
N ALA A 94 -5.10 24.88 2.82
CA ALA A 94 -3.74 24.42 2.57
C ALA A 94 -3.62 22.90 2.28
N PRO A 95 -4.29 22.00 3.05
CA PRO A 95 -4.25 20.56 2.76
C PRO A 95 -4.90 20.21 1.41
N VAL A 96 -5.91 20.97 0.98
CA VAL A 96 -6.57 20.75 -0.32
C VAL A 96 -5.63 21.13 -1.46
N SER A 97 -4.92 22.26 -1.34
CA SER A 97 -3.90 22.68 -2.32
C SER A 97 -2.77 21.66 -2.42
N GLU A 98 -2.28 21.16 -1.29
CA GLU A 98 -1.22 20.15 -1.23
C GLU A 98 -1.69 18.80 -1.81
N THR A 99 -2.93 18.41 -1.54
CA THR A 99 -3.54 17.19 -2.12
C THR A 99 -3.71 17.33 -3.63
N LEU A 100 -4.15 18.49 -4.12
CA LEU A 100 -4.29 18.76 -5.56
C LEU A 100 -2.94 18.79 -6.27
N GLN A 101 -1.89 19.38 -5.66
CA GLN A 101 -0.53 19.28 -6.20
C GLN A 101 -0.05 17.84 -6.22
N SER A 102 -0.22 17.08 -5.13
CA SER A 102 0.17 15.66 -5.10
C SER A 102 -0.57 14.84 -6.15
N MET A 103 -1.86 15.12 -6.37
CA MET A 103 -2.67 14.48 -7.40
C MET A 103 -2.20 14.86 -8.81
N GLN A 104 -1.89 16.14 -9.07
CA GLN A 104 -1.31 16.59 -10.34
C GLN A 104 0.03 15.91 -10.60
N HIS A 105 0.93 15.86 -9.61
CA HIS A 105 2.21 15.19 -9.73
C HIS A 105 2.06 13.68 -9.99
N LYS A 106 1.07 13.03 -9.35
CA LYS A 106 0.74 11.63 -9.61
C LYS A 106 0.15 11.43 -11.01
N VAL A 107 -0.75 12.30 -11.45
CA VAL A 107 -1.34 12.23 -12.80
C VAL A 107 -0.26 12.44 -13.87
N ASP A 108 0.61 13.43 -13.71
CA ASP A 108 1.74 13.66 -14.62
C ASP A 108 2.71 12.47 -14.64
N ALA A 109 2.99 11.87 -13.48
CA ALA A 109 3.82 10.67 -13.40
C ALA A 109 3.14 9.47 -14.10
N LEU A 110 1.82 9.31 -13.91
CA LEU A 110 1.02 8.26 -14.54
C LEU A 110 0.91 8.47 -16.06
N GLU A 111 0.77 9.71 -16.53
CA GLU A 111 0.81 10.05 -17.96
C GLU A 111 2.17 9.80 -18.57
N ARG A 112 3.27 10.15 -17.90
CA ARG A 112 4.63 9.86 -18.38
C ARG A 112 4.91 8.36 -18.40
N ASP A 113 4.53 7.63 -17.35
CA ASP A 113 4.69 6.18 -17.30
C ASP A 113 3.84 5.50 -18.38
N ARG A 114 2.57 5.93 -18.51
CA ARG A 114 1.67 5.54 -19.59
C ARG A 114 2.28 5.84 -20.96
N GLN A 115 2.87 7.01 -21.19
CA GLN A 115 3.48 7.38 -22.47
C GLN A 115 4.77 6.59 -22.75
N SER A 116 5.52 6.22 -21.72
CA SER A 116 6.66 5.29 -21.85
C SER A 116 6.21 3.87 -22.18
N GLN A 117 5.13 3.40 -21.54
CA GLN A 117 4.53 2.09 -21.76
C GLN A 117 3.85 2.01 -23.14
N PHE A 118 3.15 3.06 -23.57
CA PHE A 118 2.63 3.18 -24.93
C PHE A 118 3.74 3.32 -25.96
N GLY A 119 4.86 3.98 -25.63
CA GLY A 119 6.05 4.03 -26.49
C GLY A 119 6.71 2.65 -26.64
N ALA A 120 6.86 1.91 -25.54
CA ALA A 120 7.36 0.54 -25.53
C ALA A 120 6.39 -0.41 -26.25
N LEU A 121 5.08 -0.23 -26.08
CA LEU A 121 4.05 -0.98 -26.80
C LEU A 121 4.02 -0.63 -28.29
N THR A 122 4.22 0.64 -28.65
CA THR A 122 4.31 1.07 -30.06
C THR A 122 5.57 0.53 -30.70
N GLU A 123 6.69 0.51 -29.99
CA GLU A 123 7.94 -0.09 -30.47
C GLU A 123 7.85 -1.62 -30.55
N GLN A 124 7.15 -2.26 -29.61
CA GLN A 124 6.83 -3.69 -29.68
C GLN A 124 5.85 -4.00 -30.82
N LEU A 125 4.86 -3.14 -31.05
CA LEU A 125 3.90 -3.25 -32.15
C LEU A 125 4.60 -3.01 -33.49
N ARG A 126 5.55 -2.07 -33.57
CA ARG A 126 6.40 -1.81 -34.73
C ARG A 126 7.29 -3.02 -35.02
N ARG A 127 7.92 -3.60 -34.00
CA ARG A 127 8.67 -4.85 -34.12
C ARG A 127 7.78 -6.04 -34.49
N ALA A 128 6.55 -6.07 -34.00
CA ALA A 128 5.55 -7.07 -34.38
C ALA A 128 5.13 -6.89 -35.83
N GLN A 129 4.91 -5.66 -36.31
CA GLN A 129 4.61 -5.34 -37.71
C GLN A 129 5.80 -5.68 -38.63
N GLU A 130 7.04 -5.37 -38.23
CA GLU A 130 8.25 -5.78 -38.95
C GLU A 130 8.40 -7.31 -38.96
N SER A 131 8.10 -7.98 -37.85
CA SER A 131 8.04 -9.43 -37.78
C SER A 131 6.90 -10.00 -38.62
N ASP A 132 5.78 -9.30 -38.75
CA ASP A 132 4.63 -9.68 -39.57
C ASP A 132 4.94 -9.54 -41.05
N GLU A 133 5.65 -8.48 -41.46
CA GLU A 133 6.13 -8.29 -42.83
C GLU A 133 7.18 -9.36 -43.18
N ALA A 134 8.09 -9.67 -42.25
CA ALA A 134 9.02 -10.79 -42.39
C ALA A 134 8.31 -12.16 -42.38
N LEU A 135 7.27 -12.34 -41.57
CA LEU A 135 6.42 -13.53 -41.56
C LEU A 135 5.63 -13.63 -42.86
N ARG A 136 5.15 -12.53 -43.42
CA ARG A 136 4.41 -12.47 -44.68
C ARG A 136 5.30 -12.86 -45.84
N ALA A 137 6.53 -12.36 -45.90
CA ALA A 137 7.55 -12.82 -46.85
C ALA A 137 7.91 -14.31 -46.66
N THR A 138 7.99 -14.77 -45.41
CA THR A 138 8.23 -16.19 -45.10
C THR A 138 7.01 -17.07 -45.40
N THR A 139 5.79 -16.54 -45.27
CA THR A 139 4.51 -17.22 -45.50
C THR A 139 4.17 -17.27 -46.98
N GLU A 140 4.54 -16.27 -47.78
CA GLU A 140 4.53 -16.33 -49.24
C GLU A 140 5.53 -17.39 -49.75
N SER A 141 6.68 -17.54 -49.09
CA SER A 141 7.61 -18.65 -49.33
C SER A 141 7.06 -20.01 -48.85
N LEU A 142 6.31 -20.05 -47.73
CA LEU A 142 5.69 -21.25 -47.16
C LEU A 142 4.34 -21.64 -47.81
N ALA A 143 3.72 -20.75 -48.60
CA ALA A 143 2.48 -21.01 -49.32
C ALA A 143 2.63 -22.18 -50.31
N GLY A 144 3.87 -22.45 -50.74
CA GLY A 144 4.24 -23.65 -51.49
C GLY A 144 4.14 -24.96 -50.70
N ALA A 145 4.47 -24.93 -49.41
CA ALA A 145 4.59 -26.09 -48.52
C ALA A 145 3.30 -26.40 -47.74
N LEU A 146 2.42 -25.41 -47.54
CA LEU A 146 1.15 -25.53 -46.80
C LEU A 146 -0.02 -26.05 -47.65
N ARG A 147 0.19 -26.45 -48.90
CA ARG A 147 -0.87 -27.04 -49.76
C ARG A 147 -1.28 -28.46 -49.35
N SER A 148 -0.47 -29.17 -48.57
CA SER A 148 -0.81 -30.50 -48.05
C SER A 148 -1.55 -30.42 -46.70
N GLY A 149 -2.58 -31.25 -46.50
CA GLY A 149 -3.39 -31.24 -45.28
C GLY A 149 -2.64 -31.60 -44.01
N SER A 150 -1.60 -32.45 -44.11
CA SER A 150 -0.79 -32.89 -42.96
C SER A 150 0.15 -31.78 -42.46
N THR A 151 0.77 -31.01 -43.36
CA THR A 151 1.67 -29.91 -42.98
C THR A 151 0.92 -28.76 -42.30
N ARG A 152 -0.35 -28.53 -42.66
CA ARG A 152 -1.18 -27.46 -42.07
C ARG A 152 -1.52 -27.70 -40.61
N GLY A 153 -1.87 -28.93 -40.24
CA GLY A 153 -2.17 -29.28 -38.85
C GLY A 153 -0.95 -29.05 -37.95
N VAL A 154 0.21 -29.56 -38.38
CA VAL A 154 1.49 -29.41 -37.66
C VAL A 154 1.90 -27.93 -37.52
N TRP A 155 1.68 -27.12 -38.56
CA TRP A 155 1.96 -25.69 -38.51
C TRP A 155 1.05 -24.95 -37.52
N GLY A 156 -0.25 -25.23 -37.53
CA GLY A 156 -1.21 -24.65 -36.59
C GLY A 156 -0.86 -25.00 -35.13
N GLU A 157 -0.55 -26.27 -34.85
CA GLU A 157 -0.11 -26.73 -33.53
C GLU A 157 1.21 -26.08 -33.07
N THR A 158 2.17 -25.96 -33.99
CA THR A 158 3.48 -25.35 -33.69
C THR A 158 3.31 -23.86 -33.37
N GLN A 159 2.46 -23.16 -34.12
CA GLN A 159 2.18 -21.75 -33.88
C GLN A 159 1.45 -21.54 -32.56
N LEU A 160 0.45 -22.37 -32.24
CA LEU A 160 -0.25 -22.34 -30.97
C LEU A 160 0.71 -22.53 -29.79
N ARG A 161 1.60 -23.53 -29.87
CA ARG A 161 2.64 -23.77 -28.86
C ARG A 161 3.55 -22.56 -28.65
N ARG A 162 4.03 -21.93 -29.74
CA ARG A 162 4.90 -20.74 -29.64
C ARG A 162 4.21 -19.58 -28.95
N VAL A 163 2.94 -19.34 -29.24
CA VAL A 163 2.13 -18.29 -28.61
C VAL A 163 2.03 -18.51 -27.10
N VAL A 164 1.77 -19.74 -26.68
CA VAL A 164 1.61 -20.11 -25.27
C VAL A 164 2.95 -20.01 -24.53
N GLU A 165 4.04 -20.51 -25.12
CA GLU A 165 5.39 -20.38 -24.57
C GLU A 165 5.81 -18.89 -24.45
N ALA A 166 5.47 -18.06 -25.45
CA ALA A 166 5.74 -16.62 -25.42
C ALA A 166 4.90 -15.86 -24.38
N ALA A 167 3.73 -16.39 -23.97
CA ALA A 167 2.97 -15.82 -22.85
C ALA A 167 3.66 -16.05 -21.49
N GLY A 168 4.67 -16.92 -21.45
CA GLY A 168 5.39 -17.32 -20.23
C GLY A 168 4.81 -18.57 -19.58
N LEU A 169 3.94 -19.31 -20.27
CA LEU A 169 3.37 -20.56 -19.80
C LEU A 169 4.35 -21.70 -20.08
N THR A 170 4.56 -22.56 -19.08
CA THR A 170 5.48 -23.69 -19.13
C THR A 170 4.73 -24.99 -19.42
N ARG A 171 5.26 -25.78 -20.36
CA ARG A 171 4.67 -27.06 -20.72
C ARG A 171 4.64 -28.02 -19.53
N TYR A 172 3.54 -28.78 -19.40
CA TYR A 172 3.26 -29.74 -18.31
C TYR A 172 2.95 -29.13 -16.94
N VAL A 173 3.21 -27.84 -16.76
CA VAL A 173 2.80 -27.07 -15.57
C VAL A 173 1.53 -26.32 -15.91
N ASP A 174 1.58 -25.48 -16.95
CA ASP A 174 0.51 -24.57 -17.31
C ASP A 174 -0.32 -25.06 -18.50
N PHE A 175 0.24 -25.89 -19.38
CA PHE A 175 -0.50 -26.44 -20.52
C PHE A 175 -0.04 -27.83 -20.95
N ASP A 176 -0.97 -28.59 -21.51
CA ASP A 176 -0.74 -29.91 -22.09
C ASP A 176 -1.26 -29.97 -23.54
N THR A 177 -0.43 -30.47 -24.45
CA THR A 177 -0.72 -30.60 -25.88
C THR A 177 -1.38 -31.93 -26.26
N GLN A 178 -1.47 -32.90 -25.33
CA GLN A 178 -1.89 -34.26 -25.67
C GLN A 178 -2.73 -35.00 -24.61
N SER A 179 -3.43 -34.30 -23.72
CA SER A 179 -4.33 -34.95 -22.77
C SER A 179 -5.63 -35.39 -23.45
N SER A 180 -5.87 -36.70 -23.52
CA SER A 180 -7.20 -37.24 -23.85
C SER A 180 -8.14 -36.96 -22.69
N ILE A 181 -9.21 -36.18 -22.90
CA ILE A 181 -10.28 -36.03 -21.92
C ILE A 181 -11.24 -37.21 -22.12
N SER A 182 -11.37 -38.08 -21.12
CA SER A 182 -12.41 -39.10 -21.08
C SER A 182 -13.64 -38.49 -20.42
N THR A 183 -14.77 -38.41 -21.15
CA THR A 183 -16.05 -37.97 -20.59
C THR A 183 -17.14 -38.99 -20.88
N ASP A 184 -18.19 -39.02 -20.05
CA ASP A 184 -19.36 -39.89 -20.23
C ASP A 184 -20.14 -39.60 -21.53
N ALA A 185 -19.88 -38.46 -22.20
CA ALA A 185 -20.48 -38.08 -23.49
C ALA A 185 -19.61 -38.44 -24.72
N GLY A 186 -18.46 -39.08 -24.53
CA GLY A 186 -17.52 -39.46 -25.58
C GLY A 186 -16.11 -38.89 -25.39
N ALA A 187 -15.13 -39.49 -26.07
CA ALA A 187 -13.74 -39.05 -26.03
C ALA A 187 -13.53 -37.84 -26.96
N GLY A 188 -13.25 -36.67 -26.39
CA GLY A 188 -12.85 -35.48 -27.11
C GLY A 188 -11.40 -35.13 -26.78
N ARG A 189 -10.54 -35.04 -27.79
CA ARG A 189 -9.14 -34.66 -27.63
C ARG A 189 -8.93 -33.26 -28.23
N PRO A 190 -8.94 -32.18 -27.40
CA PRO A 190 -8.54 -30.87 -27.88
C PRO A 190 -7.03 -30.85 -28.20
N ASP A 191 -6.60 -29.95 -29.08
CA ASP A 191 -5.19 -29.82 -29.46
C ASP A 191 -4.33 -29.28 -28.31
N MET A 192 -4.92 -28.51 -27.40
CA MET A 192 -4.27 -28.05 -26.19
C MET A 192 -5.26 -27.78 -25.06
N ILE A 193 -4.84 -28.05 -23.83
CA ILE A 193 -5.51 -27.60 -22.61
C ILE A 193 -4.56 -26.71 -21.84
N VAL A 194 -4.98 -25.48 -21.54
CA VAL A 194 -4.28 -24.56 -20.65
C VAL A 194 -4.96 -24.58 -19.29
N ARG A 195 -4.20 -24.80 -18.22
CA ARG A 195 -4.70 -24.72 -16.83
C ARG A 195 -4.80 -23.26 -16.43
N LEU A 196 -5.91 -22.91 -15.80
CA LEU A 196 -6.24 -21.57 -15.32
C LEU A 196 -6.38 -21.60 -13.78
N PRO A 197 -6.22 -20.45 -13.10
CA PRO A 197 -6.42 -20.37 -11.65
C PRO A 197 -7.79 -20.87 -11.20
N GLY A 198 -7.84 -21.53 -10.04
CA GLY A 198 -9.08 -22.06 -9.43
C GLY A 198 -9.56 -23.39 -10.01
N ASP A 199 -8.62 -24.31 -10.34
CA ASP A 199 -8.89 -25.61 -10.98
C ASP A 199 -9.69 -25.51 -12.30
N LYS A 200 -9.57 -24.36 -12.96
CA LYS A 200 -10.19 -24.09 -14.25
C LYS A 200 -9.26 -24.54 -15.36
N ALA A 201 -9.81 -24.81 -16.53
CA ALA A 201 -9.03 -25.15 -17.71
C ALA A 201 -9.65 -24.52 -18.96
N LEU A 202 -8.82 -24.23 -19.94
CA LEU A 202 -9.21 -23.67 -21.21
C LEU A 202 -8.81 -24.64 -22.31
N ALA A 203 -9.81 -25.20 -23.00
CA ALA A 203 -9.58 -26.03 -24.17
C ALA A 203 -9.36 -25.13 -25.40
N ILE A 204 -8.29 -25.40 -26.14
CA ILE A 204 -7.93 -24.70 -27.36
C ILE A 204 -7.80 -25.73 -28.50
N ASP A 205 -8.48 -25.48 -29.61
CA ASP A 205 -8.41 -26.28 -30.84
C ASP A 205 -7.82 -25.39 -31.94
N ALA A 206 -6.76 -25.86 -32.60
CA ALA A 206 -6.05 -25.14 -33.65
C ALA A 206 -6.44 -25.73 -35.00
N LYS A 207 -7.23 -24.98 -35.78
CA LYS A 207 -7.57 -25.40 -37.15
C LYS A 207 -7.28 -24.33 -38.17
N VAL A 208 -6.82 -24.79 -39.33
CA VAL A 208 -6.34 -23.93 -40.40
C VAL A 208 -7.17 -24.13 -41.68
N PRO A 209 -8.38 -23.53 -41.77
CA PRO A 209 -9.08 -23.44 -43.05
C PRO A 209 -8.34 -22.43 -43.93
N LEU A 210 -7.45 -22.91 -44.79
CA LEU A 210 -6.48 -22.06 -45.52
C LEU A 210 -6.74 -21.99 -47.03
N ASP A 211 -7.37 -23.02 -47.60
CA ASP A 211 -7.35 -23.26 -49.05
C ASP A 211 -8.05 -22.15 -49.83
N ALA A 212 -9.25 -21.75 -49.41
CA ALA A 212 -10.04 -20.72 -50.09
C ALA A 212 -9.41 -19.33 -49.94
N TYR A 213 -8.84 -19.02 -48.77
CA TYR A 213 -8.16 -17.77 -48.52
C TYR A 213 -6.86 -17.63 -49.34
N LEU A 214 -6.04 -18.69 -49.39
CA LEU A 214 -4.81 -18.65 -50.19
C LEU A 214 -5.13 -18.42 -51.67
N GLU A 215 -6.15 -19.10 -52.20
CA GLU A 215 -6.57 -18.88 -53.57
C GLU A 215 -7.07 -17.43 -53.78
N ALA A 216 -7.88 -16.90 -52.86
CA ALA A 216 -8.33 -15.50 -52.90
C ALA A 216 -7.16 -14.50 -52.83
N SER A 217 -6.10 -14.83 -52.08
CA SER A 217 -4.91 -13.99 -51.91
C SER A 217 -4.05 -13.89 -53.18
N THR A 218 -4.15 -14.87 -54.11
CA THR A 218 -3.48 -14.80 -55.41
C THR A 218 -4.15 -13.82 -56.37
N ILE A 219 -5.39 -13.41 -56.09
CA ILE A 219 -6.15 -12.47 -56.89
C ILE A 219 -5.96 -11.06 -56.33
N PRO A 220 -5.50 -10.07 -57.13
CA PRO A 220 -5.32 -8.70 -56.67
C PRO A 220 -6.63 -8.12 -56.09
N ILE A 221 -6.51 -7.33 -55.02
CA ILE A 221 -7.65 -6.65 -54.37
C ILE A 221 -8.36 -5.70 -55.35
N THR A 222 -7.62 -5.13 -56.30
CA THR A 222 -8.12 -4.23 -57.34
C THR A 222 -8.74 -4.95 -58.54
N ALA A 223 -8.77 -6.29 -58.55
CA ALA A 223 -9.35 -7.06 -59.65
C ALA A 223 -10.85 -6.76 -59.78
N GLN A 224 -11.28 -6.46 -61.01
CA GLN A 224 -12.68 -6.17 -61.34
C GLN A 224 -13.24 -7.25 -62.27
N GLY A 225 -14.57 -7.29 -62.42
CA GLY A 225 -15.24 -8.25 -63.28
C GLY A 225 -15.18 -9.69 -62.72
N ALA A 226 -14.91 -10.67 -63.60
CA ALA A 226 -14.97 -12.09 -63.24
C ALA A 226 -13.95 -12.49 -62.15
N GLU A 227 -12.75 -11.91 -62.17
CA GLU A 227 -11.71 -12.18 -61.16
C GLU A 227 -12.05 -11.58 -59.79
N GLY A 228 -12.61 -10.36 -59.77
CA GLY A 228 -13.12 -9.76 -58.53
C GLY A 228 -14.25 -10.58 -57.92
N ALA A 229 -15.22 -11.02 -58.74
CA ALA A 229 -16.32 -11.88 -58.30
C ALA A 229 -15.82 -13.25 -57.78
N ARG A 230 -14.81 -13.84 -58.44
CA ARG A 230 -14.17 -15.08 -57.99
C ARG A 230 -13.49 -14.90 -56.62
N ARG A 231 -12.81 -13.77 -56.41
CA ARG A 231 -12.18 -13.45 -55.11
C ARG A 231 -13.23 -13.39 -53.99
N THR A 232 -14.34 -12.69 -54.19
CA THR A 232 -15.43 -12.62 -53.20
C THR A 232 -16.00 -14.01 -52.90
N ALA A 233 -16.27 -14.83 -53.92
CA ALA A 233 -16.78 -16.18 -53.71
C ALA A 233 -15.81 -17.09 -52.91
N LEU A 234 -14.50 -16.89 -53.08
CA LEU A 234 -13.49 -17.60 -52.30
C LEU A 234 -13.44 -17.12 -50.84
N LEU A 235 -13.62 -15.82 -50.58
CA LEU A 235 -13.72 -15.28 -49.22
C LEU A 235 -14.99 -15.76 -48.51
N GLU A 236 -16.15 -15.78 -49.19
CA GLU A 236 -17.36 -16.38 -48.63
C GLU A 236 -17.17 -17.87 -48.28
N LYS A 237 -16.43 -18.60 -49.12
CA LYS A 237 -16.08 -20.00 -48.86
C LYS A 237 -15.18 -20.14 -47.64
N HIS A 238 -14.25 -19.20 -47.43
CA HIS A 238 -13.42 -19.12 -46.23
C HIS A 238 -14.26 -18.89 -44.97
N VAL A 239 -15.17 -17.90 -44.98
CA VAL A 239 -16.11 -17.65 -43.88
C VAL A 239 -16.95 -18.88 -43.56
N LYS A 240 -17.50 -19.55 -44.58
CA LYS A 240 -18.28 -20.79 -44.41
C LYS A 240 -17.45 -21.90 -43.75
N ALA A 241 -16.17 -22.02 -44.11
CA ALA A 241 -15.28 -23.01 -43.51
C ALA A 241 -15.00 -22.71 -42.03
N VAL A 242 -14.76 -21.44 -41.67
CA VAL A 242 -14.58 -21.02 -40.26
C VAL A 242 -15.86 -21.27 -39.46
N ARG A 243 -17.02 -20.88 -39.99
CA ARG A 243 -18.33 -21.08 -39.35
C ARG A 243 -18.64 -22.56 -39.12
N ALA A 244 -18.40 -23.41 -40.12
CA ALA A 244 -18.58 -24.86 -39.99
C ALA A 244 -17.67 -25.45 -38.90
N HIS A 245 -16.48 -24.89 -38.70
CA HIS A 245 -15.58 -25.34 -37.65
C HIS A 245 -16.07 -24.91 -36.26
N VAL A 246 -16.55 -23.67 -36.11
CA VAL A 246 -17.23 -23.20 -34.90
C VAL A 246 -18.39 -24.12 -34.53
N ASP A 247 -19.25 -24.48 -35.49
CA ASP A 247 -20.35 -25.41 -35.28
C ASP A 247 -19.87 -26.82 -34.87
N ALA A 248 -18.76 -27.29 -35.44
CA ALA A 248 -18.18 -28.58 -35.07
C ALA A 248 -17.63 -28.57 -33.64
N LEU A 249 -16.97 -27.48 -33.21
CA LEU A 249 -16.45 -27.33 -31.85
C LEU A 249 -17.57 -27.19 -30.82
N ALA A 250 -18.61 -26.42 -31.13
CA ALA A 250 -19.77 -26.26 -30.27
C ALA A 250 -20.50 -27.59 -29.99
N LYS A 251 -20.43 -28.56 -30.93
CA LYS A 251 -20.99 -29.91 -30.73
C LYS A 251 -20.14 -30.82 -29.85
N LYS A 252 -18.84 -30.54 -29.69
CA LYS A 252 -17.90 -31.46 -29.01
C LYS A 252 -17.87 -31.34 -27.49
N THR A 253 -18.65 -30.42 -26.89
CA THR A 253 -18.90 -30.30 -25.44
C THR A 253 -17.68 -30.55 -24.54
N TYR A 254 -16.48 -30.04 -24.92
CA TYR A 254 -15.25 -30.27 -24.16
C TYR A 254 -15.33 -29.76 -22.70
N TRP A 255 -16.20 -28.78 -22.45
CA TRP A 255 -16.48 -28.23 -21.13
C TRP A 255 -17.23 -29.17 -20.17
N ALA A 256 -17.94 -30.20 -20.67
CA ALA A 256 -18.70 -31.11 -19.80
C ALA A 256 -17.81 -32.08 -19.00
N GLY A 257 -16.56 -32.29 -19.45
CA GLY A 257 -15.58 -33.14 -18.78
C GLY A 257 -14.68 -32.41 -17.78
N LEU A 258 -14.76 -31.09 -17.72
CA LEU A 258 -13.85 -30.26 -16.94
C LEU A 258 -14.61 -29.75 -15.71
N SER A 259 -14.20 -30.19 -14.53
CA SER A 259 -14.91 -30.03 -13.26
C SER A 259 -15.13 -28.58 -12.79
N SER A 260 -14.53 -27.57 -13.44
CA SER A 260 -14.67 -26.16 -13.05
C SER A 260 -14.31 -25.12 -14.13
N SER A 261 -14.38 -25.46 -15.42
CA SER A 261 -13.85 -24.58 -16.49
C SER A 261 -14.85 -23.50 -16.97
N PRO A 262 -14.37 -22.40 -17.58
CA PRO A 262 -15.25 -21.46 -18.29
C PRO A 262 -16.08 -22.21 -19.34
N GLU A 263 -17.34 -21.83 -19.52
CA GLU A 263 -18.26 -22.47 -20.47
C GLU A 263 -17.94 -22.11 -21.94
N PHE A 264 -16.67 -22.05 -22.36
CA PHE A 264 -16.29 -21.77 -23.75
C PHE A 264 -14.98 -22.44 -24.19
N VAL A 265 -14.87 -22.70 -25.50
CA VAL A 265 -13.70 -23.29 -26.16
C VAL A 265 -13.05 -22.24 -27.05
N VAL A 266 -11.72 -22.21 -27.12
CA VAL A 266 -11.01 -21.30 -28.04
C VAL A 266 -10.77 -22.01 -29.37
N CYS A 267 -11.26 -21.39 -30.44
CA CYS A 267 -10.92 -21.74 -31.82
C CYS A 267 -9.75 -20.86 -32.26
N PHE A 268 -8.56 -21.45 -32.32
CA PHE A 268 -7.34 -20.75 -32.68
C PHE A 268 -7.14 -20.71 -34.20
N VAL A 269 -7.01 -19.50 -34.73
CA VAL A 269 -6.67 -19.23 -36.12
C VAL A 269 -5.20 -18.76 -36.16
N PRO A 270 -4.28 -19.50 -36.81
CA PRO A 270 -2.84 -19.29 -36.67
C PRO A 270 -2.28 -18.06 -37.40
N SER A 271 -3.12 -17.25 -38.03
CA SER A 271 -2.73 -16.01 -38.71
C SER A 271 -3.79 -14.94 -38.50
N GLU A 272 -3.34 -13.73 -38.19
CA GLU A 272 -4.22 -12.57 -38.02
C GLU A 272 -4.98 -12.27 -39.31
N SER A 273 -4.30 -12.29 -40.45
CA SER A 273 -4.88 -11.97 -41.76
C SER A 273 -5.99 -12.94 -42.17
N LEU A 274 -5.92 -14.20 -41.71
CA LEU A 274 -6.98 -15.19 -41.95
C LEU A 274 -8.25 -14.86 -41.17
N LEU A 275 -8.10 -14.47 -39.91
CA LEU A 275 -9.24 -14.11 -39.07
C LEU A 275 -9.82 -12.78 -39.54
N ALA A 276 -8.98 -11.76 -39.76
CA ALA A 276 -9.39 -10.45 -40.24
C ALA A 276 -10.19 -10.53 -41.55
N ALA A 277 -9.70 -11.27 -42.54
CA ALA A 277 -10.42 -11.42 -43.81
C ALA A 277 -11.78 -12.14 -43.68
N ALA A 278 -11.92 -13.04 -42.70
CA ALA A 278 -13.23 -13.66 -42.42
C ALA A 278 -14.20 -12.66 -41.75
N LEU A 279 -13.69 -11.78 -40.88
CA LEU A 279 -14.49 -10.77 -40.18
C LEU A 279 -14.86 -9.58 -41.08
N GLU A 280 -14.00 -9.22 -42.04
CA GLU A 280 -14.32 -8.21 -43.06
C GLU A 280 -15.47 -8.66 -43.96
N GLU A 281 -15.47 -9.94 -44.36
CA GLU A 281 -16.52 -10.52 -45.20
C GLU A 281 -17.80 -10.81 -44.41
N ASP A 282 -17.69 -11.23 -43.14
CA ASP A 282 -18.83 -11.46 -42.25
C ASP A 282 -18.58 -10.92 -40.83
N PRO A 283 -18.98 -9.66 -40.56
CA PRO A 283 -18.82 -9.04 -39.25
C PRO A 283 -19.59 -9.74 -38.12
N SER A 284 -20.63 -10.53 -38.45
CA SER A 284 -21.45 -11.24 -37.46
C SER A 284 -20.77 -12.51 -36.92
N LEU A 285 -19.65 -12.92 -37.50
CA LEU A 285 -18.99 -14.19 -37.20
C LEU A 285 -18.48 -14.28 -35.76
N LEU A 286 -18.00 -13.17 -35.18
CA LEU A 286 -17.59 -13.11 -33.77
C LEU A 286 -18.78 -13.38 -32.85
N ASP A 287 -19.85 -12.61 -32.99
CA ASP A 287 -21.05 -12.73 -32.14
C ASP A 287 -21.68 -14.12 -32.29
N TYR A 288 -21.69 -14.66 -33.51
CA TYR A 288 -22.14 -16.02 -33.78
C TYR A 288 -21.33 -17.08 -33.03
N ALA A 289 -19.99 -16.99 -33.09
CA ALA A 289 -19.12 -17.93 -32.41
C ALA A 289 -19.27 -17.83 -30.88
N PHE A 290 -19.32 -16.61 -30.34
CA PHE A 290 -19.55 -16.38 -28.91
C PHE A 290 -20.90 -16.92 -28.45
N GLY A 291 -21.98 -16.71 -29.20
CA GLY A 291 -23.30 -17.28 -28.90
C GLY A 291 -23.32 -18.82 -28.90
N ARG A 292 -22.37 -19.44 -29.62
CA ARG A 292 -22.12 -20.89 -29.65
C ARG A 292 -21.13 -21.37 -28.59
N ARG A 293 -20.69 -20.50 -27.66
CA ARG A 293 -19.66 -20.79 -26.66
C ARG A 293 -18.28 -21.12 -27.26
N VAL A 294 -17.96 -20.50 -28.39
CA VAL A 294 -16.66 -20.64 -29.06
C VAL A 294 -16.03 -19.26 -29.24
N ALA A 295 -14.84 -19.04 -28.66
CA ALA A 295 -14.10 -17.81 -28.83
C ALA A 295 -13.12 -17.94 -30.00
N LEU A 296 -13.25 -17.09 -31.03
CA LEU A 296 -12.27 -17.00 -32.11
C LEU A 296 -11.06 -16.21 -31.62
N ALA A 297 -9.86 -16.78 -31.73
CA ALA A 297 -8.63 -16.12 -31.30
C ALA A 297 -7.53 -16.27 -32.33
N SER A 298 -6.84 -15.16 -32.60
CA SER A 298 -5.58 -15.10 -33.34
C SER A 298 -4.37 -15.16 -32.39
N PRO A 299 -3.12 -15.25 -32.89
CA PRO A 299 -1.93 -15.30 -32.05
C PRO A 299 -1.82 -14.17 -31.03
N VAL A 300 -2.10 -12.93 -31.44
CA VAL A 300 -1.96 -11.75 -30.58
C VAL A 300 -3.02 -11.75 -29.47
N ASN A 301 -4.28 -12.00 -29.84
CA ASN A 301 -5.38 -11.99 -28.89
C ASN A 301 -5.27 -13.14 -27.88
N LEU A 302 -4.88 -14.33 -28.35
CA LEU A 302 -4.64 -15.46 -27.47
C LEU A 302 -3.46 -15.19 -26.54
N TRP A 303 -2.35 -14.66 -27.05
CA TRP A 303 -1.20 -14.27 -26.23
C TRP A 303 -1.60 -13.29 -25.13
N ALA A 304 -2.37 -12.25 -25.48
CA ALA A 304 -2.80 -11.23 -24.52
C ALA A 304 -3.63 -11.83 -23.39
N VAL A 305 -4.64 -12.66 -23.72
CA VAL A 305 -5.48 -13.35 -22.74
C VAL A 305 -4.64 -14.25 -21.84
N LEU A 306 -3.77 -15.08 -22.43
CA LEU A 306 -2.90 -15.99 -21.68
C LEU A 306 -1.87 -15.24 -20.82
N LYS A 307 -1.36 -14.10 -21.29
CA LYS A 307 -0.40 -13.28 -20.54
C LYS A 307 -1.06 -12.64 -19.31
N THR A 308 -2.29 -12.17 -19.45
CA THR A 308 -3.07 -11.67 -18.31
C THR A 308 -3.28 -12.77 -17.28
N VAL A 309 -3.66 -13.97 -17.72
CA VAL A 309 -3.81 -15.13 -16.83
C VAL A 309 -2.49 -15.46 -16.12
N ALA A 310 -1.39 -15.54 -16.87
CA ALA A 310 -0.07 -15.85 -16.32
C ALA A 310 0.39 -14.80 -15.29
N TYR A 311 0.08 -13.52 -15.52
CA TYR A 311 0.42 -12.45 -14.59
C TYR A 311 -0.38 -12.55 -13.28
N THR A 312 -1.69 -12.84 -13.36
CA THR A 312 -2.54 -13.08 -12.17
C THR A 312 -2.07 -14.31 -11.38
N TRP A 313 -1.54 -15.34 -12.06
CA TRP A 313 -1.05 -16.56 -11.43
C TRP A 313 0.19 -16.36 -10.55
N THR A 314 1.17 -15.57 -11.01
CA THR A 314 2.37 -15.24 -10.21
C THR A 314 2.06 -14.59 -8.85
N GLN A 315 0.87 -14.00 -8.67
CA GLN A 315 0.47 -13.42 -7.39
C GLN A 315 -0.10 -14.46 -6.42
N GLN A 316 -0.72 -15.54 -6.91
CA GLN A 316 -1.37 -16.56 -6.06
C GLN A 316 -0.42 -17.68 -5.62
N ASP A 317 0.49 -18.14 -6.50
CA ASP A 317 1.47 -19.18 -6.15
C ASP A 317 2.42 -18.73 -5.02
N VAL A 318 2.86 -17.47 -5.07
CA VAL A 318 3.70 -16.87 -4.02
C VAL A 318 3.05 -16.97 -2.64
N SER A 319 1.73 -16.84 -2.54
CA SER A 319 1.01 -16.96 -1.26
C SER A 319 0.92 -18.41 -0.76
N LYS A 320 0.76 -19.39 -1.66
CA LYS A 320 0.66 -20.82 -1.27
C LYS A 320 2.02 -21.41 -0.91
N GLU A 321 3.06 -21.10 -1.68
CA GLU A 321 4.44 -21.46 -1.33
C GLU A 321 4.86 -20.81 0.00
N ALA A 322 4.49 -19.55 0.24
CA ALA A 322 4.80 -18.87 1.50
C ALA A 322 4.13 -19.54 2.72
N ARG A 323 2.87 -19.97 2.61
CA ARG A 323 2.20 -20.75 3.67
C ARG A 323 2.90 -22.08 3.93
N THR A 324 3.26 -22.80 2.88
CA THR A 324 3.95 -24.09 2.99
C THR A 324 5.34 -23.93 3.62
N LEU A 325 6.09 -22.89 3.24
CA LEU A 325 7.37 -22.53 3.84
C LEU A 325 7.23 -22.15 5.32
N PHE A 326 6.15 -21.45 5.69
CA PHE A 326 5.87 -21.11 7.08
C PHE A 326 5.58 -22.34 7.94
N GLU A 327 4.72 -23.25 7.45
CA GLU A 327 4.42 -24.51 8.14
C GLU A 327 5.66 -25.38 8.31
N LEU A 328 6.46 -25.54 7.25
CA LEU A 328 7.70 -26.31 7.30
C LEU A 328 8.73 -25.67 8.23
N GLY A 329 8.81 -24.33 8.26
CA GLY A 329 9.65 -23.57 9.17
C GLY A 329 9.28 -23.77 10.64
N ASN A 330 7.99 -23.71 10.97
CA ASN A 330 7.51 -23.98 12.33
C ASN A 330 7.77 -25.44 12.74
N GLN A 331 7.52 -26.40 11.84
CA GLN A 331 7.78 -27.81 12.12
C GLN A 331 9.28 -28.08 12.36
N LEU A 332 10.16 -27.41 11.59
CA LEU A 332 11.61 -27.51 11.80
C LEU A 332 12.02 -26.94 13.16
N TYR A 333 11.46 -25.79 13.55
CA TYR A 333 11.75 -25.15 14.83
C TYR A 333 11.33 -26.04 16.01
N GLU A 334 10.14 -26.62 15.95
CA GLU A 334 9.64 -27.56 16.98
C GLU A 334 10.55 -28.80 17.09
N ARG A 335 10.95 -29.38 15.95
CA ARG A 335 11.86 -30.54 15.93
C ARG A 335 13.26 -30.21 16.48
N LEU A 336 13.77 -29.01 16.23
CA LEU A 336 15.05 -28.56 16.79
C LEU A 336 14.97 -28.40 18.32
N GLY A 337 13.85 -27.91 18.84
CA GLY A 337 13.57 -27.87 20.28
C GLY A 337 13.58 -29.26 20.91
N GLY A 338 12.90 -30.22 20.30
CA GLY A 338 12.90 -31.63 20.75
C GLY A 338 14.31 -32.26 20.74
N LEU A 339 15.09 -32.00 19.68
CA LEU A 339 16.47 -32.48 19.57
C LEU A 339 17.37 -31.91 20.68
N ALA A 340 17.23 -30.62 21.01
CA ALA A 340 17.98 -29.98 22.09
C ALA A 340 17.71 -30.63 23.45
N SER A 341 16.45 -30.98 23.72
CA SER A 341 16.07 -31.70 24.95
C SER A 341 16.76 -33.07 25.03
N HIS A 342 16.73 -33.86 23.96
CA HIS A 342 17.41 -35.16 23.93
C HIS A 342 18.93 -35.04 24.08
N ALA A 343 19.54 -34.00 23.51
CA ALA A 343 20.97 -33.74 23.68
C ALA A 343 21.32 -33.41 25.15
N GLU A 344 20.46 -32.67 25.84
CA GLU A 344 20.61 -32.35 27.26
C GLU A 344 20.42 -33.59 28.16
N GLU A 345 19.45 -34.46 27.85
CA GLU A 345 19.27 -35.75 28.53
C GLU A 345 20.51 -36.65 28.37
N LEU A 346 21.05 -36.73 27.15
CA LEU A 346 22.26 -37.48 26.85
C LEU A 346 23.47 -36.93 27.61
N ARG A 347 23.63 -35.61 27.66
CA ARG A 347 24.70 -34.95 28.45
C ARG A 347 24.66 -35.41 29.90
N ARG A 348 23.49 -35.35 30.54
CA ARG A 348 23.31 -35.77 31.93
C ARG A 348 23.57 -37.27 32.13
N ALA A 349 23.23 -38.11 31.16
CA ALA A 349 23.52 -39.54 31.22
C ALA A 349 25.02 -39.83 31.17
N ILE A 350 25.77 -39.11 30.34
CA ILE A 350 27.23 -39.22 30.28
C ILE A 350 27.86 -38.77 31.60
N GLU A 351 27.42 -37.65 32.17
CA GLU A 351 27.89 -37.17 33.48
C GLU A 351 27.70 -38.21 34.59
N ARG A 352 26.51 -38.82 34.68
CA ARG A 352 26.24 -39.90 35.64
C ARG A 352 27.14 -41.11 35.42
N THR A 353 27.43 -41.44 34.16
CA THR A 353 28.30 -42.58 33.82
C THR A 353 29.75 -42.30 34.24
N VAL A 354 30.26 -41.10 33.96
CA VAL A 354 31.59 -40.64 34.38
C VAL A 354 31.71 -40.64 35.91
N GLU A 355 30.69 -40.16 36.63
CA GLU A 355 30.66 -40.18 38.09
C GLU A 355 30.66 -41.62 38.64
N GLY A 356 29.87 -42.52 38.04
CA GLY A 356 29.86 -43.94 38.40
C GLY A 356 31.21 -44.61 38.22
N TYR A 357 31.87 -44.35 37.08
CA TYR A 357 33.21 -44.86 36.78
C TYR A 357 34.25 -44.32 37.78
N ASN A 358 34.27 -43.02 38.05
CA ASN A 358 35.21 -42.41 39.00
C ASN A 358 35.04 -42.96 40.43
N ARG A 359 33.79 -43.22 40.86
CA ARG A 359 33.53 -43.90 42.15
C ARG A 359 34.04 -45.33 42.18
N PHE A 360 33.90 -46.08 41.07
CA PHE A 360 34.45 -47.43 40.94
C PHE A 360 35.98 -47.41 41.05
N VAL A 361 36.67 -46.56 40.28
CA VAL A 361 38.13 -46.38 40.34
C VAL A 361 38.57 -46.05 41.76
N GLY A 362 37.93 -45.05 42.40
CA GLY A 362 38.27 -44.67 43.78
C GLY A 362 38.06 -45.81 44.79
N SER A 363 37.04 -46.64 44.63
CA SER A 363 36.82 -47.82 45.51
C SER A 363 37.83 -48.94 45.24
N LEU A 364 38.22 -49.15 43.98
CA LEU A 364 39.25 -50.11 43.60
C LEU A 364 40.58 -49.73 44.26
N GLU A 365 40.99 -48.47 44.14
CA GLU A 365 42.25 -47.98 44.71
C GLU A 365 42.24 -47.96 46.24
N SER A 366 41.22 -47.34 46.85
CA SER A 366 41.22 -47.07 48.30
C SER A 366 40.86 -48.27 49.16
N ARG A 367 40.08 -49.23 48.65
CA ARG A 367 39.58 -50.37 49.44
C ARG A 367 40.11 -51.70 48.94
N VAL A 368 39.96 -51.97 47.65
CA VAL A 368 40.26 -53.29 47.09
C VAL A 368 41.77 -53.52 47.02
N LEU A 369 42.54 -52.60 46.42
CA LEU A 369 44.00 -52.72 46.33
C LEU A 369 44.66 -52.69 47.71
N VAL A 370 44.17 -51.84 48.62
CA VAL A 370 44.64 -51.81 50.03
C VAL A 370 44.39 -53.15 50.73
N SER A 371 43.22 -53.76 50.53
CA SER A 371 42.90 -55.06 51.13
C SER A 371 43.70 -56.20 50.49
N ALA A 372 43.91 -56.16 49.17
CA ALA A 372 44.71 -57.13 48.45
C ALA A 372 46.18 -57.12 48.91
N ARG A 373 46.77 -55.93 49.17
CA ARG A 373 48.12 -55.80 49.75
C ARG A 373 48.27 -56.45 51.13
N ARG A 374 47.18 -56.54 51.91
CA ARG A 374 47.19 -57.14 53.25
C ARG A 374 46.98 -58.66 53.24
N PHE A 375 46.69 -59.27 52.09
CA PHE A 375 46.37 -60.69 52.01
C PHE A 375 47.64 -61.55 51.97
N PRO A 376 47.79 -62.54 52.88
CA PRO A 376 48.97 -63.41 52.90
C PRO A 376 49.09 -64.25 51.62
N GLY A 377 50.22 -64.18 50.93
CA GLY A 377 50.50 -64.94 49.69
C GLY A 377 50.37 -64.16 48.39
N ILE A 378 50.03 -62.87 48.44
CA ILE A 378 50.04 -61.96 47.29
C ILE A 378 51.38 -61.21 47.22
N ASP A 379 51.99 -61.17 46.03
CA ASP A 379 53.25 -60.45 45.76
C ASP A 379 52.95 -59.00 45.38
N GLU A 380 53.37 -58.05 46.23
CA GLU A 380 53.14 -56.62 46.05
C GLU A 380 53.70 -56.10 44.72
N THR A 381 54.84 -56.62 44.25
CA THR A 381 55.47 -56.18 42.99
C THR A 381 54.64 -56.50 41.75
N LYS A 382 53.84 -57.58 41.80
CA LYS A 382 52.90 -57.93 40.72
C LYS A 382 51.60 -57.14 40.79
N LEU A 383 51.20 -56.70 41.98
CA LEU A 383 50.04 -55.84 42.14
C LEU A 383 50.30 -54.44 41.62
N ASP A 384 51.49 -53.88 41.87
CA ASP A 384 51.88 -52.57 41.37
C ASP A 384 52.09 -52.54 39.85
N ALA A 385 52.31 -53.72 39.23
CA ALA A 385 52.31 -53.87 37.76
C ALA A 385 50.90 -53.84 37.14
N LEU A 386 49.83 -53.98 37.93
CA LEU A 386 48.45 -53.78 37.46
C LEU A 386 48.19 -52.27 37.36
N ALA A 387 48.22 -51.74 36.15
CA ALA A 387 47.89 -50.35 35.90
C ALA A 387 46.45 -50.07 36.36
N SER A 388 46.29 -49.20 37.37
CA SER A 388 44.96 -48.77 37.80
C SER A 388 44.34 -47.88 36.72
N PRO A 389 43.07 -48.10 36.34
CA PRO A 389 42.40 -47.24 35.38
C PRO A 389 42.37 -45.79 35.89
N ALA A 390 42.84 -44.85 35.07
CA ALA A 390 42.82 -43.42 35.44
C ALA A 390 41.38 -42.87 35.51
N PRO A 391 41.10 -41.93 36.43
CA PRO A 391 39.81 -41.24 36.47
C PRO A 391 39.61 -40.37 35.23
N ILE A 392 38.34 -40.15 34.86
CA ILE A 392 37.98 -39.27 33.75
C ILE A 392 37.78 -37.85 34.30
N GLU A 393 38.62 -36.91 33.85
CA GLU A 393 38.62 -35.50 34.28
C GLU A 393 37.83 -34.56 33.35
N LYS A 394 37.49 -35.00 32.13
CA LYS A 394 36.80 -34.17 31.13
C LYS A 394 35.28 -34.29 31.29
N ALA A 395 34.62 -33.18 31.59
CA ALA A 395 33.16 -33.08 31.57
C ALA A 395 32.64 -32.87 30.13
N PRO A 396 31.43 -33.36 29.82
CA PRO A 396 30.74 -33.02 28.57
C PRO A 396 30.52 -31.51 28.42
N ARG A 397 30.70 -30.98 27.20
CA ARG A 397 30.51 -29.55 26.92
C ARG A 397 29.02 -29.19 26.93
N ALA A 398 28.66 -28.11 27.61
CA ALA A 398 27.30 -27.58 27.58
C ALA A 398 26.98 -26.92 26.22
N LEU A 399 25.73 -27.07 25.76
CA LEU A 399 25.21 -26.30 24.64
C LEU A 399 25.00 -24.85 25.10
N THR A 400 25.59 -23.90 24.39
CA THR A 400 25.57 -22.46 24.73
C THR A 400 24.82 -21.60 23.72
N ALA A 401 24.25 -22.22 22.68
CA ALA A 401 23.50 -21.50 21.65
C ALA A 401 22.11 -21.10 22.21
N PRO A 402 21.76 -19.80 22.27
CA PRO A 402 20.49 -19.32 22.84
C PRO A 402 19.26 -20.00 22.22
N GLU A 403 19.31 -20.27 20.92
CA GLU A 403 18.22 -20.86 20.14
C GLU A 403 17.89 -22.30 20.57
N LEU A 404 18.87 -23.01 21.16
CA LEU A 404 18.72 -24.37 21.67
C LEU A 404 18.38 -24.41 23.18
N ILE A 405 18.54 -23.28 23.88
CA ILE A 405 18.30 -23.15 25.33
C ILE A 405 16.89 -22.61 25.59
N ASP A 406 16.44 -21.63 24.80
CA ASP A 406 15.11 -21.02 24.96
C ASP A 406 13.98 -21.99 24.58
N GLY A 407 14.16 -22.81 23.54
CA GLY A 407 13.19 -23.83 23.14
C GLY A 407 12.96 -24.93 24.19
N ALA A 408 13.96 -25.23 25.02
CA ALA A 408 13.85 -26.22 26.09
C ALA A 408 13.21 -25.66 27.37
N THR A 409 13.36 -24.35 27.64
CA THR A 409 12.84 -23.70 28.85
C THR A 409 11.36 -23.35 28.71
N GLN A 410 10.91 -23.01 27.49
CA GLN A 410 9.49 -22.74 27.20
C GLN A 410 8.61 -24.00 27.20
N SER A 411 9.18 -25.17 26.87
CA SER A 411 8.44 -26.44 26.91
C SER A 411 7.99 -26.86 28.32
N ALA A 412 8.56 -26.29 29.39
CA ALA A 412 8.26 -26.67 30.76
C ALA A 412 7.27 -25.73 31.48
N LEU A 413 6.90 -24.58 30.89
CA LEU A 413 6.19 -23.52 31.62
C LEU A 413 4.82 -23.09 31.07
N GLU A 414 4.39 -23.46 29.87
CA GLU A 414 3.09 -22.99 29.35
C GLU A 414 2.28 -24.10 28.67
N THR A 415 1.23 -24.58 29.36
CA THR A 415 0.10 -25.36 28.81
C THR A 415 -1.04 -24.44 28.33
N GLU A 416 -0.79 -23.14 28.13
CA GLU A 416 -1.77 -22.21 27.56
C GLU A 416 -1.33 -21.75 26.17
N GLU A 417 -1.97 -22.31 25.14
CA GLU A 417 -2.34 -21.68 23.87
C GLU A 417 -1.50 -20.49 23.35
N ARG A 418 -0.19 -20.65 23.26
CA ARG A 418 0.66 -19.79 22.42
C ARG A 418 1.41 -20.64 21.43
N LEU A 419 0.94 -20.59 20.17
CA LEU A 419 1.69 -21.04 19.01
C LEU A 419 3.06 -20.37 19.03
N VAL A 420 4.09 -21.15 19.38
CA VAL A 420 5.49 -20.74 19.25
C VAL A 420 5.76 -20.62 17.76
N THR A 421 5.79 -19.38 17.26
CA THR A 421 5.96 -19.10 15.83
C THR A 421 7.37 -18.63 15.56
N ALA A 422 7.98 -19.15 14.50
CA ALA A 422 9.22 -18.60 13.98
C ALA A 422 9.04 -17.11 13.62
N ASP A 423 10.02 -16.26 13.95
CA ASP A 423 10.07 -14.87 13.49
C ASP A 423 10.51 -14.84 12.02
N VAL A 424 9.53 -14.82 11.13
CA VAL A 424 9.69 -14.81 9.68
C VAL A 424 9.65 -13.39 9.06
N GLY A 425 9.66 -12.33 9.89
CA GLY A 425 9.69 -10.95 9.41
C GLY A 425 8.55 -10.57 8.45
N ASP A 426 8.88 -9.92 7.33
CA ASP A 426 7.95 -9.36 6.32
C ASP A 426 6.97 -10.38 5.71
N LEU A 427 7.24 -11.69 5.84
CA LEU A 427 6.38 -12.74 5.29
C LEU A 427 5.00 -12.76 5.94
N ARG A 428 4.90 -12.45 7.23
CA ARG A 428 3.64 -12.44 7.98
C ARG A 428 2.75 -11.27 7.57
N ALA A 429 3.36 -10.11 7.32
CA ALA A 429 2.65 -8.92 6.86
C ALA A 429 2.01 -9.13 5.47
N ARG A 430 2.68 -9.88 4.59
CA ARG A 430 2.17 -10.24 3.26
C ARG A 430 1.02 -11.23 3.28
N LEU A 431 0.97 -12.12 4.28
CA LEU A 431 -0.14 -13.08 4.45
C LEU A 431 -1.38 -12.44 5.09
N ALA A 432 -1.22 -11.40 5.91
CA ALA A 432 -2.33 -10.73 6.59
C ALA A 432 -3.13 -9.76 5.69
N THR A 433 -2.57 -9.36 4.55
CA THR A 433 -3.22 -8.46 3.59
C THR A 433 -4.26 -9.12 2.68
N ASP A 434 -4.36 -10.46 2.67
CA ASP A 434 -5.26 -11.24 1.80
C ASP A 434 -6.60 -11.65 2.48
N ASP A 435 -6.81 -11.30 3.76
CA ASP A 435 -8.05 -11.58 4.51
C ASP A 435 -9.04 -10.38 4.54
N LEU A 436 -8.86 -9.39 3.66
CA LEU A 436 -9.78 -8.26 3.41
C LEU A 436 -10.21 -8.24 1.96
#